data_AF-A0AB34CGP3-F1
#
_entry.id   AF-A0AB34CGP3-F1
#
_cell.length_a   1.000
_cell.length_b   1.000
_cell.length_c   1.000
_cell.angle_alpha   90.00
_cell.angle_beta   90.00
_cell.angle_gamma   90.00
#
_symmetry.space_group_name_H-M   'P 1'
#
loop_
_entity.id
_entity.type
_entity.pdbx_description
1 polymer ?
#
loop_
_entity_poly.entity_id
_entity_poly.type
_entity_poly.pdbx_seq_one_letter_code
_entity_poly.pdbx_strand_id
1 'polypeptide(L)'
;MSALTIFTDREASQPVWHSTDAEAIRDRLNARGVRFERWEADRDLGENPDPETVINAYQHAIDRLVAEKGYQSWDVISMRADNPQKTVLREKFLNEHTHGEDEVRFFVEGAGLFCLHLDGEILQILCEKNDLISVPAGTPHWFDMGSSPHFTAIRIFDNQEGWVANFTGDKIADAYPRLA
;
A
#
# COMPACT_ATOMS: atom_id res chain seq x y z
N MET A 1 -14.56 -1.13 -2.11
CA MET A 1 -14.14 -2.54 -2.27
C MET A 1 -12.76 -2.54 -2.89
N SER A 2 -11.82 -3.33 -2.37
CA SER A 2 -10.48 -3.48 -2.97
C SER A 2 -10.57 -3.89 -4.43
N ALA A 3 -9.63 -3.40 -5.24
CA ALA A 3 -9.61 -3.65 -6.68
C ALA A 3 -8.17 -3.72 -7.19
N LEU A 4 -7.94 -4.54 -8.22
CA LEU A 4 -6.71 -4.51 -9.01
C LEU A 4 -7.07 -4.16 -10.45
N THR A 5 -6.40 -3.15 -10.99
CA THR A 5 -6.49 -2.74 -12.39
C THR A 5 -5.09 -2.78 -12.98
N ILE A 6 -4.92 -3.47 -14.10
CA ILE A 6 -3.64 -3.62 -14.77
C ILE A 6 -3.68 -2.89 -16.10
N PHE A 7 -2.67 -2.07 -16.34
CA PHE A 7 -2.41 -1.38 -17.60
C PHE A 7 -1.07 -1.84 -18.16
N THR A 8 -0.83 -1.61 -19.45
CA THR A 8 0.54 -1.67 -19.99
C THR A 8 1.27 -0.39 -19.65
N ASP A 9 2.60 -0.43 -19.54
CA ASP A 9 3.46 0.75 -19.27
C ASP A 9 3.38 1.86 -20.35
N ARG A 10 2.73 1.59 -21.49
CA ARG A 10 2.57 2.50 -22.63
C ARG A 10 1.16 3.05 -22.84
N GLU A 11 0.16 2.46 -22.19
CA GLU A 11 -1.24 2.80 -22.41
C GLU A 11 -2.00 2.82 -21.09
N ALA A 12 -2.27 4.04 -20.61
CA ALA A 12 -2.89 4.29 -19.31
C ALA A 12 -4.42 4.44 -19.37
N SER A 13 -5.02 4.53 -20.57
CA SER A 13 -6.46 4.73 -20.72
C SER A 13 -7.25 3.41 -20.81
N GLN A 14 -6.60 2.32 -21.22
CA GLN A 14 -7.26 1.03 -21.42
C GLN A 14 -6.64 -0.04 -20.52
N PRO A 15 -7.37 -0.51 -19.49
CA PRO A 15 -6.88 -1.61 -18.67
C PRO A 15 -6.90 -2.91 -19.47
N VAL A 16 -5.82 -3.69 -19.34
CA VAL A 16 -5.73 -5.05 -19.90
C VAL A 16 -6.38 -6.08 -18.99
N TRP A 17 -6.55 -5.75 -17.71
CA TRP A 17 -7.22 -6.60 -16.74
C TRP A 17 -7.79 -5.76 -15.60
N HIS A 18 -8.93 -6.19 -15.06
CA HIS A 18 -9.54 -5.59 -13.88
C HIS A 18 -10.32 -6.64 -13.10
N SER A 19 -10.24 -6.58 -11.77
CA SER A 19 -11.09 -7.38 -10.88
C SER A 19 -11.25 -6.70 -9.53
N THR A 20 -12.39 -6.97 -8.89
CA THR A 20 -12.66 -6.68 -7.48
C THR A 20 -12.81 -7.96 -6.65
N ASP A 21 -12.60 -9.13 -7.27
CA ASP A 21 -12.63 -10.43 -6.59
C ASP A 21 -11.32 -10.67 -5.83
N ALA A 22 -11.44 -10.97 -4.54
CA ALA A 22 -10.30 -11.03 -3.63
C ALA A 22 -9.32 -12.17 -3.96
N GLU A 23 -9.84 -13.34 -4.35
CA GLU A 23 -9.00 -14.49 -4.70
C GLU A 23 -8.28 -14.22 -6.02
N ALA A 24 -8.97 -13.69 -7.02
CA ALA A 24 -8.36 -13.32 -8.29
C ALA A 24 -7.28 -12.24 -8.13
N ILE A 25 -7.51 -11.22 -7.29
CA ILE A 25 -6.52 -10.18 -6.98
C ILE A 25 -5.29 -10.83 -6.34
N ARG A 26 -5.49 -11.61 -5.27
CA ARG A 26 -4.42 -12.29 -4.54
C ARG A 26 -3.59 -13.17 -5.46
N ASP A 27 -4.23 -14.05 -6.22
CA ASP A 27 -3.53 -15.02 -7.06
C ASP A 27 -2.71 -14.32 -8.16
N ARG A 28 -3.24 -13.23 -8.72
CA ARG A 28 -2.56 -12.41 -9.73
C ARG A 28 -1.34 -11.67 -9.17
N LEU A 29 -1.44 -11.11 -7.97
CA LEU A 29 -0.35 -10.41 -7.30
C LEU A 29 0.73 -11.39 -6.82
N ASN A 30 0.32 -12.50 -6.18
CA ASN A 30 1.24 -13.53 -5.71
C ASN A 30 2.04 -14.16 -6.86
N ALA A 31 1.43 -14.33 -8.05
CA ALA A 31 2.13 -14.81 -9.23
C ALA A 31 3.30 -13.90 -9.68
N ARG A 32 3.33 -12.64 -9.21
CA ARG A 32 4.38 -11.65 -9.48
C ARG A 32 5.24 -11.35 -8.24
N GLY A 33 5.11 -12.16 -7.19
CA GLY A 33 5.85 -11.99 -5.95
C GLY A 33 5.32 -10.87 -5.03
N VAL A 34 4.19 -10.23 -5.37
CA VAL A 34 3.55 -9.23 -4.50
C VAL A 34 2.60 -9.95 -3.57
N ARG A 35 2.87 -9.92 -2.27
CA ARG A 35 2.00 -10.58 -1.28
C ARG A 35 0.79 -9.70 -1.02
N PHE A 36 -0.40 -10.27 -1.18
CA PHE A 36 -1.67 -9.63 -0.86
C PHE A 36 -2.49 -10.55 0.06
N GLU A 37 -2.88 -10.05 1.23
CA GLU A 37 -3.68 -10.80 2.19
C GLU A 37 -4.83 -9.96 2.72
N ARG A 38 -5.82 -10.62 3.32
CA ARG A 38 -6.85 -9.95 4.10
C ARG A 38 -6.82 -10.46 5.53
N TRP A 39 -6.74 -9.53 6.48
CA TRP A 39 -6.79 -9.83 7.91
C TRP A 39 -8.02 -9.19 8.53
N GLU A 40 -8.68 -9.92 9.41
CA GLU A 40 -9.81 -9.39 10.16
C GLU A 40 -9.34 -8.89 11.53
N ALA A 41 -9.87 -7.75 11.96
CA ALA A 41 -9.66 -7.29 13.32
C ALA A 41 -10.40 -8.21 14.30
N ASP A 42 -9.78 -8.53 15.43
CA ASP A 42 -10.43 -9.27 16.52
C ASP A 42 -11.54 -8.45 17.22
N ARG A 43 -11.61 -7.15 16.94
CA ARG A 43 -12.55 -6.21 17.56
C ARG A 43 -12.82 -5.02 16.64
N ASP A 44 -13.95 -4.35 16.86
CA ASP A 44 -14.18 -3.04 16.26
C ASP A 44 -13.25 -1.99 16.89
N LEU A 45 -12.67 -1.14 16.04
CA LEU A 45 -11.72 -0.10 16.43
C LEU A 45 -12.37 1.28 16.47
N GLY A 46 -13.61 1.41 15.97
CA GLY A 46 -14.27 2.70 15.82
C GLY A 46 -13.63 3.56 14.72
N GLU A 47 -14.05 4.83 14.69
CA GLU A 47 -13.52 5.83 13.75
C GLU A 47 -12.26 6.48 14.31
N ASN A 48 -11.25 6.65 13.45
CA ASN A 48 -9.99 7.30 13.81
C ASN A 48 -9.31 6.70 15.07
N PRO A 49 -9.04 5.38 15.09
CA PRO A 49 -8.41 4.73 16.23
C PRO A 49 -7.00 5.28 16.45
N ASP A 50 -6.60 5.41 17.71
CA ASP A 50 -5.24 5.80 18.05
C ASP A 50 -4.23 4.67 17.71
N PRO A 51 -2.96 5.02 17.46
CA PRO A 51 -1.92 4.05 17.11
C PRO A 51 -1.79 2.86 18.07
N GLU A 52 -1.93 3.09 19.38
CA GLU A 52 -1.76 2.05 20.40
C GLU A 52 -2.92 1.05 20.35
N THR A 53 -4.15 1.54 20.22
CA THR A 53 -5.35 0.71 20.02
C THR A 53 -5.25 -0.14 18.76
N VAL A 54 -4.77 0.44 17.66
CA VAL A 54 -4.57 -0.28 16.40
C VAL A 54 -3.55 -1.41 16.57
N ILE A 55 -2.36 -1.11 17.10
CA ILE A 55 -1.30 -2.11 17.28
C ILE A 55 -1.80 -3.23 18.18
N ASN A 56 -2.42 -2.91 19.31
CA ASN A 56 -2.94 -3.91 20.25
C ASN A 56 -4.00 -4.82 19.62
N ALA A 57 -4.80 -4.31 18.70
CA ALA A 57 -5.84 -5.11 18.02
C ALA A 57 -5.27 -6.07 16.96
N TYR A 58 -4.15 -5.70 16.33
CA TYR A 58 -3.50 -6.51 15.30
C TYR A 58 -2.19 -7.15 15.75
N GLN A 59 -1.89 -7.11 17.06
CA GLN A 59 -0.64 -7.63 17.60
C GLN A 59 -0.43 -9.10 17.24
N HIS A 60 -1.50 -9.91 17.24
CA HIS A 60 -1.44 -11.32 16.85
C HIS A 60 -0.94 -11.51 15.39
N ALA A 61 -1.34 -10.61 14.48
CA ALA A 61 -0.99 -10.68 13.07
C ALA A 61 0.42 -10.11 12.82
N ILE A 62 0.78 -9.05 13.54
CA ILE A 62 2.15 -8.50 13.57
C ILE A 62 3.13 -9.57 14.09
N ASP A 63 2.83 -10.22 15.22
CA ASP A 63 3.66 -11.26 15.82
C ASP A 63 3.88 -12.43 14.85
N ARG A 64 2.84 -12.80 14.09
CA ARG A 64 2.96 -13.81 13.03
C ARG A 64 3.94 -13.38 11.94
N LEU A 65 3.84 -12.14 11.44
CA LEU A 65 4.78 -11.64 10.42
C LEU A 65 6.21 -11.54 10.96
N VAL A 66 6.38 -11.09 12.20
CA VAL A 66 7.68 -11.02 12.87
C VAL A 66 8.29 -12.43 12.99
N ALA A 67 7.49 -13.44 13.34
CA ALA A 67 7.95 -14.83 13.39
C ALA A 67 8.29 -15.41 12.00
N GLU A 68 7.55 -15.03 10.95
CA GLU A 68 7.77 -15.52 9.58
C GLU A 68 9.01 -14.91 8.90
N LYS A 69 9.23 -13.60 9.09
CA LYS A 69 10.18 -12.80 8.28
C LYS A 69 11.20 -12.00 9.10
N GLY A 70 11.08 -11.96 10.43
CA GLY A 70 12.03 -11.28 11.31
C GLY A 70 11.93 -9.76 11.27
N TYR A 71 10.76 -9.19 10.96
CA TYR A 71 10.54 -7.74 10.97
C TYR A 71 10.93 -7.13 12.33
N GLN A 72 11.60 -5.97 12.29
CA GLN A 72 12.25 -5.40 13.48
C GLN A 72 11.48 -4.22 14.07
N SER A 73 10.68 -3.52 13.25
CA SER A 73 9.92 -2.36 13.70
C SER A 73 8.59 -2.24 12.98
N TRP A 74 7.62 -1.65 13.64
CA TRP A 74 6.31 -1.32 13.08
C TRP A 74 5.77 -0.05 13.72
N ASP A 75 4.99 0.70 12.96
CA ASP A 75 4.27 1.87 13.45
C ASP A 75 2.93 2.01 12.75
N VAL A 76 2.12 2.98 13.19
CA VAL A 76 0.84 3.30 12.59
C VAL A 76 0.91 4.71 12.04
N ILE A 77 0.54 4.85 10.77
CA ILE A 77 0.38 6.14 10.11
C ILE A 77 -1.09 6.36 9.78
N SER A 78 -1.56 7.59 9.99
CA SER A 78 -2.87 8.03 9.56
C SER A 78 -2.77 9.32 8.77
N MET A 79 -3.59 9.43 7.73
CA MET A 79 -3.77 10.65 6.96
C MET A 79 -5.25 10.98 6.89
N ARG A 80 -5.58 12.24 7.13
CA ARG A 80 -6.94 12.78 7.10
C ARG A 80 -7.00 14.00 6.19
N ALA A 81 -8.21 14.33 5.73
CA ALA A 81 -8.44 15.38 4.75
C ALA A 81 -8.15 16.79 5.29
N ASP A 82 -8.11 16.97 6.62
CA ASP A 82 -7.80 18.21 7.32
C ASP A 82 -6.29 18.40 7.56
N ASN A 83 -5.45 17.39 7.24
CA ASN A 83 -4.00 17.52 7.40
C ASN A 83 -3.46 18.62 6.46
N PRO A 84 -2.83 19.68 6.99
CA PRO A 84 -2.37 20.81 6.19
C PRO A 84 -1.24 20.44 5.21
N GLN A 85 -0.53 19.34 5.46
CA GLN A 85 0.56 18.86 4.61
C GLN A 85 0.13 17.83 3.57
N LYS A 86 -1.17 17.48 3.50
CA LYS A 86 -1.67 16.41 2.62
C LYS A 86 -1.25 16.57 1.16
N THR A 87 -1.29 17.79 0.62
CA THR A 87 -0.94 18.06 -0.78
C THR A 87 0.55 17.81 -1.03
N VAL A 88 1.41 18.34 -0.15
CA VAL A 88 2.86 18.18 -0.25
C VAL A 88 3.27 16.72 -0.09
N LEU A 89 2.65 16.00 0.86
CA LEU A 89 2.92 14.58 1.07
C LEU A 89 2.42 13.72 -0.10
N ARG A 90 1.25 14.04 -0.66
CA ARG A 90 0.73 13.37 -1.86
C ARG A 90 1.66 13.55 -3.05
N GLU A 91 2.12 14.78 -3.30
CA GLU A 91 3.10 15.04 -4.36
C GLU A 91 4.37 14.21 -4.18
N LYS A 92 4.88 14.10 -2.94
CA LYS A 92 6.05 13.26 -2.65
C LYS A 92 5.79 11.78 -2.94
N PHE A 93 4.67 11.22 -2.49
CA PHE A 93 4.36 9.80 -2.67
C PHE A 93 3.96 9.41 -4.09
N LEU A 94 3.52 10.37 -4.91
CA LEU A 94 3.22 10.17 -6.33
C LEU A 94 4.47 10.00 -7.18
N ASN A 95 5.67 10.37 -6.70
CA ASN A 95 6.89 10.11 -7.46
C ASN A 95 7.25 8.63 -7.37
N GLU A 96 7.57 8.02 -8.51
CA GLU A 96 8.02 6.62 -8.54
C GLU A 96 9.35 6.48 -7.77
N HIS A 97 9.40 5.47 -6.92
CA HIS A 97 10.54 5.18 -6.07
C HIS A 97 10.68 3.68 -5.83
N THR A 98 11.83 3.31 -5.27
CA THR A 98 12.16 1.95 -4.83
C THR A 98 12.64 1.97 -3.39
N HIS A 99 12.54 0.84 -2.72
CA HIS A 99 13.09 0.58 -1.39
C HIS A 99 14.13 -0.53 -1.46
N GLY A 100 15.13 -0.50 -0.56
CA GLY A 100 16.08 -1.60 -0.40
C GLY A 100 15.45 -2.82 0.29
N GLU A 101 14.29 -2.60 0.90
CA GLU A 101 13.57 -3.50 1.77
C GLU A 101 12.13 -3.73 1.28
N ASP A 102 11.48 -4.77 1.80
CA ASP A 102 10.07 -5.04 1.48
C ASP A 102 9.17 -3.96 2.10
N GLU A 103 8.32 -3.32 1.30
CA GLU A 103 7.33 -2.37 1.80
C GLU A 103 6.04 -3.12 2.18
N VAL A 104 5.86 -3.34 3.48
CA VAL A 104 4.66 -3.96 4.04
C VAL A 104 3.71 -2.91 4.62
N ARG A 105 2.45 -2.96 4.18
CA ARG A 105 1.39 -2.04 4.59
C ARG A 105 0.12 -2.82 4.86
N PHE A 106 -0.48 -2.56 6.01
CA PHE A 106 -1.77 -3.13 6.37
C PHE A 106 -2.79 -2.03 6.65
N PHE A 107 -3.86 -1.98 5.87
CA PHE A 107 -4.89 -0.96 5.99
C PHE A 107 -5.91 -1.32 7.06
N VAL A 108 -6.02 -0.45 8.06
CA VAL A 108 -6.93 -0.62 9.20
C VAL A 108 -8.22 0.14 8.99
N GLU A 109 -8.14 1.25 8.26
CA GLU A 109 -9.25 2.15 7.99
C GLU A 109 -9.01 2.84 6.65
N GLY A 110 -10.09 3.12 5.94
CA GLY A 110 -10.03 3.92 4.73
C GLY A 110 -9.41 3.18 3.54
N ALA A 111 -8.76 3.93 2.65
CA ALA A 111 -8.25 3.38 1.39
C ALA A 111 -6.99 4.11 0.90
N GLY A 112 -6.21 3.42 0.08
CA GLY A 112 -5.06 3.97 -0.64
C GLY A 112 -4.76 3.18 -1.90
N LEU A 113 -4.11 3.82 -2.87
CA LEU A 113 -3.82 3.22 -4.17
C LEU A 113 -2.31 2.98 -4.32
N PHE A 114 -1.92 1.71 -4.36
CA PHE A 114 -0.57 1.32 -4.75
C PHE A 114 -0.49 1.19 -6.27
N CYS A 115 0.56 1.73 -6.87
CA CYS A 115 0.84 1.52 -8.28
C CYS A 115 2.22 0.89 -8.42
N LEU A 116 2.28 -0.36 -8.88
CA LEU A 116 3.54 -1.10 -9.05
C LEU A 116 3.88 -1.18 -10.52
N HIS A 117 5.13 -0.90 -10.86
CA HIS A 117 5.66 -1.02 -12.20
C HIS A 117 6.45 -2.31 -12.31
N LEU A 118 5.86 -3.33 -12.94
CA LEU A 118 6.38 -4.69 -13.00
C LEU A 118 6.17 -5.28 -14.39
N ASP A 119 7.23 -5.86 -14.97
CA ASP A 119 7.18 -6.60 -16.23
C ASP A 119 6.57 -5.82 -17.43
N GLY A 120 6.79 -4.50 -17.48
CA GLY A 120 6.21 -3.61 -18.51
C GLY A 120 4.71 -3.35 -18.33
N GLU A 121 4.18 -3.60 -17.14
CA GLU A 121 2.79 -3.32 -16.77
C GLU A 121 2.73 -2.45 -15.51
N ILE A 122 1.65 -1.68 -15.39
CA ILE A 122 1.30 -0.92 -14.20
C ILE A 122 0.13 -1.59 -13.49
N LEU A 123 0.39 -2.08 -12.29
CA LEU A 123 -0.60 -2.71 -11.43
C LEU A 123 -1.08 -1.67 -10.43
N GLN A 124 -2.32 -1.21 -10.58
CA GLN A 124 -2.99 -0.34 -9.65
C GLN A 124 -3.83 -1.15 -8.66
N ILE A 125 -3.39 -1.22 -7.41
CA ILE A 125 -4.03 -1.94 -6.32
C ILE A 125 -4.69 -0.94 -5.38
N LEU A 126 -6.02 -0.83 -5.48
CA LEU A 126 -6.82 -0.12 -4.49
C LEU A 126 -6.93 -1.01 -3.26
N CYS A 127 -6.18 -0.65 -2.21
CA CYS A 127 -6.23 -1.29 -0.91
C CYS A 127 -7.21 -0.54 -0.02
N GLU A 128 -8.01 -1.29 0.73
CA GLU A 128 -8.95 -0.76 1.71
C GLU A 128 -8.75 -1.45 3.07
N LYS A 129 -9.57 -1.05 4.05
CA LYS A 129 -9.63 -1.72 5.36
C LYS A 129 -9.56 -3.24 5.22
N ASN A 130 -8.71 -3.84 6.05
CA ASN A 130 -8.37 -5.25 6.15
C ASN A 130 -7.40 -5.78 5.09
N ASP A 131 -6.97 -4.98 4.11
CA ASP A 131 -5.98 -5.44 3.12
C ASP A 131 -4.54 -5.26 3.62
N LEU A 132 -3.75 -6.32 3.52
CA LEU A 132 -2.30 -6.30 3.61
C LEU A 132 -1.70 -6.37 2.21
N ILE A 133 -0.75 -5.49 1.93
CA ILE A 133 0.13 -5.58 0.76
C ILE A 133 1.58 -5.60 1.21
N SER A 134 2.38 -6.45 0.59
CA SER A 134 3.84 -6.46 0.73
C SER A 134 4.46 -6.39 -0.66
N VAL A 135 5.09 -5.24 -0.91
CA VAL A 135 5.79 -4.92 -2.17
C VAL A 135 7.25 -5.33 -2.00
N PRO A 136 7.79 -6.19 -2.88
CA PRO A 136 9.17 -6.65 -2.76
C PRO A 136 10.19 -5.52 -2.90
N ALA A 137 11.29 -5.63 -2.17
CA ALA A 137 12.47 -4.78 -2.32
C ALA A 137 12.87 -4.61 -3.80
N GLY A 138 13.26 -3.39 -4.17
CA GLY A 138 13.68 -3.03 -5.53
C GLY A 138 12.54 -2.87 -6.54
N THR A 139 11.28 -3.14 -6.17
CA THR A 139 10.13 -2.91 -7.05
C THR A 139 9.88 -1.40 -7.24
N PRO A 140 9.90 -0.86 -8.46
CA PRO A 140 9.50 0.52 -8.70
C PRO A 140 7.99 0.68 -8.47
N HIS A 141 7.62 1.66 -7.65
CA HIS A 141 6.23 1.91 -7.30
C HIS A 141 6.00 3.35 -6.84
N TRP A 142 4.72 3.74 -6.76
CA TRP A 142 4.28 4.96 -6.09
C TRP A 142 2.98 4.71 -5.33
N PHE A 143 2.67 5.62 -4.41
CA PHE A 143 1.48 5.55 -3.58
C PHE A 143 0.63 6.81 -3.75
N ASP A 144 -0.64 6.62 -4.09
CA ASP A 144 -1.61 7.70 -4.15
C ASP A 144 -2.62 7.58 -3.01
N MET A 145 -2.55 8.56 -2.10
CA MET A 145 -3.46 8.70 -0.97
C MET A 145 -4.82 9.34 -1.32
N GLY A 146 -5.04 9.76 -2.57
CA GLY A 146 -6.26 10.47 -2.98
C GLY A 146 -6.23 11.97 -2.68
N SER A 147 -7.17 12.73 -3.26
CA SER A 147 -7.22 14.20 -3.06
C SER A 147 -7.73 14.61 -1.68
N SER A 148 -8.53 13.73 -1.09
CA SER A 148 -9.06 13.83 0.26
C SER A 148 -8.67 12.56 1.01
N PRO A 149 -7.41 12.43 1.46
CA PRO A 149 -6.92 11.19 2.05
C PRO A 149 -7.69 10.85 3.32
N HIS A 150 -8.06 9.59 3.43
CA HIS A 150 -8.64 9.02 4.62
C HIS A 150 -8.16 7.58 4.72
N PHE A 151 -7.09 7.38 5.48
CA PHE A 151 -6.60 6.03 5.79
C PHE A 151 -5.85 5.97 7.11
N THR A 152 -5.88 4.79 7.73
CA THR A 152 -4.97 4.39 8.80
C THR A 152 -4.31 3.10 8.36
N ALA A 153 -2.98 3.05 8.38
CA ALA A 153 -2.22 1.88 7.98
C ALA A 153 -1.11 1.56 8.97
N ILE A 154 -0.91 0.27 9.23
CA ILE A 154 0.26 -0.24 9.93
C ILE A 154 1.38 -0.38 8.90
N ARG A 155 2.54 0.19 9.20
CA ARG A 155 3.76 0.04 8.42
C ARG A 155 4.67 -0.93 9.17
N ILE A 156 5.21 -1.90 8.46
CA ILE A 156 6.12 -2.89 9.03
C ILE A 156 7.43 -2.82 8.25
N PHE A 157 8.55 -2.78 8.98
CA PHE A 157 9.89 -2.62 8.44
C PHE A 157 10.79 -3.75 8.95
N ASP A 158 11.70 -4.19 8.09
CA ASP A 158 12.73 -5.20 8.37
C ASP A 158 14.03 -4.61 8.95
N ASN A 159 14.14 -3.28 9.00
CA ASN A 159 15.27 -2.54 9.55
C ASN A 159 14.83 -1.50 10.61
N GLN A 160 15.81 -0.93 11.33
CA GLN A 160 15.58 0.16 12.31
C GLN A 160 15.75 1.56 11.71
N GLU A 161 16.41 1.70 10.56
CA GLU A 161 16.67 3.00 9.91
C GLU A 161 15.40 3.58 9.26
N GLY A 162 14.39 2.74 9.03
CA GLY A 162 13.08 3.13 8.54
C GLY A 162 13.02 3.29 7.02
N TRP A 163 11.94 3.92 6.56
CA TRP A 163 11.58 4.08 5.15
C TRP A 163 12.52 5.04 4.39
N VAL A 164 13.43 4.50 3.56
CA VAL A 164 14.28 5.30 2.65
C VAL A 164 13.80 5.12 1.21
N ALA A 165 13.20 6.16 0.62
CA ALA A 165 12.75 6.16 -0.77
C ALA A 165 13.88 6.56 -1.72
N ASN A 166 14.21 5.68 -2.67
CA ASN A 166 15.11 5.98 -3.78
C ASN A 166 14.28 6.32 -5.02
N PHE A 167 14.11 7.61 -5.31
CA PHE A 167 13.33 8.07 -6.45
C PHE A 167 13.99 7.67 -7.78
N THR A 168 13.21 7.13 -8.71
CA THR A 168 13.70 6.75 -10.05
C THR A 168 13.94 7.96 -10.95
N GLY A 169 13.22 9.06 -10.67
CA GLY A 169 13.20 10.27 -11.49
C GLY A 169 12.27 10.18 -12.71
N ASP A 170 11.63 9.03 -12.93
CA ASP A 170 10.62 8.86 -13.95
C ASP A 170 9.31 9.56 -13.53
N LYS A 171 8.61 10.12 -14.52
CA LYS A 171 7.30 10.77 -14.35
C LYS A 171 6.15 9.89 -14.81
N ILE A 172 6.40 8.58 -14.97
CA ILE A 172 5.38 7.61 -15.39
C ILE A 172 4.09 7.71 -14.56
N ALA A 173 4.19 7.98 -13.26
CA ALA A 173 3.05 8.16 -12.36
C ALA A 173 2.10 9.30 -12.76
N ASP A 174 2.56 10.31 -13.52
CA ASP A 174 1.71 11.39 -14.01
C ASP A 174 0.75 10.94 -15.11
N ALA A 175 1.03 9.83 -15.79
CA ALA A 175 0.24 9.34 -16.91
C ALA A 175 -0.93 8.44 -16.48
N TYR A 176 -0.90 7.85 -15.28
CA TYR A 176 -1.89 6.86 -14.86
C TYR A 176 -3.02 7.45 -14.03
N PRO A 177 -4.20 6.79 -14.03
CA PRO A 177 -5.34 7.22 -13.23
C PRO A 177 -4.97 7.38 -11.75
N ARG A 178 -5.40 8.49 -11.16
CA ARG A 178 -5.18 8.80 -9.75
C ARG A 178 -6.41 8.47 -8.91
N LEU A 179 -6.20 8.23 -7.63
CA LEU A 179 -7.29 8.09 -6.68
C LEU A 179 -7.99 9.45 -6.53
N ALA A 180 -9.33 9.43 -6.64
CA ALA A 180 -10.16 10.62 -6.54
C ALA A 180 -10.03 11.30 -5.17
#